data_AF-A0A1G5VFQ9-F1
#
_entry.id   AF-A0A1G5VFQ9-F1
#
_cell.length_a   1.000
_cell.length_b   1.000
_cell.length_c   1.000
_cell.angle_alpha   90.00
_cell.angle_beta   90.00
_cell.angle_gamma   90.00
#
_symmetry.space_group_name_H-M   'P 1'
#
loop_
_entity.id
_entity.type
_entity.pdbx_description
1 polymer ?
#
loop_
_entity_poly.entity_id
_entity_poly.type
_entity_poly.pdbx_seq_one_letter_code
_entity_poly.pdbx_strand_id
1 'polypeptide(L)' 'MSMFESLGRYGVAIKIAHDRKKSIRAMNNLPAHVQKDIGWPASPPSDPQAALTALLLGTPR' A
#
# COMPACT_ATOMS: atom_id res chain seq x y z
N MET A 1 8.36 -23.61 -18.60
CA MET A 1 7.99 -22.22 -18.26
C MET A 1 8.69 -21.29 -19.22
N SER A 2 7.93 -20.47 -19.94
CA SER A 2 8.47 -19.41 -20.80
C SER A 2 8.72 -18.15 -19.97
N MET A 3 9.83 -17.44 -20.20
CA MET A 3 10.13 -16.17 -19.51
C MET A 3 9.04 -15.09 -19.73
N PHE A 4 8.26 -15.19 -20.81
CA PHE A 4 7.15 -14.28 -21.08
C PHE A 4 5.95 -14.53 -20.16
N GLU A 5 5.74 -15.77 -19.75
CA GLU A 5 4.66 -16.15 -18.83
C GLU A 5 4.94 -15.63 -17.40
N SER A 6 6.19 -15.67 -16.95
CA SER A 6 6.59 -15.06 -15.68
C SER A 6 6.44 -13.54 -15.72
N LEU A 7 6.85 -12.89 -16.81
CA LEU A 7 6.70 -11.44 -17.00
C LEU A 7 5.25 -10.98 -16.94
N GLY A 8 4.33 -11.73 -17.57
CA GLY A 8 2.89 -11.48 -17.48
C GLY A 8 2.36 -11.54 -16.05
N ARG A 9 2.80 -12.53 -15.25
CA ARG A 9 2.41 -12.63 -13.83
C ARG A 9 2.93 -11.47 -12.98
N TYR A 10 4.17 -11.01 -13.22
CA TYR A 10 4.70 -9.84 -12.52
C TYR A 10 3.92 -8.57 -12.85
N GLY A 11 3.53 -8.37 -14.13
CA GLY A 11 2.68 -7.24 -14.52
C GLY A 11 1.33 -7.23 -13.80
N VAL A 12 0.68 -8.40 -13.68
CA VAL A 12 -0.57 -8.56 -12.92
C VAL A 12 -0.36 -8.25 -11.44
N ALA A 13 0.72 -8.73 -10.82
CA ALA A 13 1.04 -8.46 -9.43
C ALA A 13 1.26 -6.96 -9.16
N ILE A 14 1.97 -6.26 -10.07
CA ILE A 14 2.17 -4.81 -9.99
C ILE A 14 0.83 -4.07 -10.07
N LYS A 15 -0.05 -4.48 -10.99
CA LYS A 15 -1.39 -3.89 -11.12
C LYS A 15 -2.22 -4.06 -9.84
N ILE A 16 -2.24 -5.27 -9.27
CA ILE A 16 -2.96 -5.54 -8.01
C ILE A 16 -2.41 -4.67 -6.87
N ALA A 17 -1.09 -4.54 -6.77
CA ALA A 17 -0.46 -3.68 -5.77
C ALA A 17 -0.84 -2.20 -5.96
N HIS A 18 -0.88 -1.73 -7.21
CA HIS A 18 -1.29 -0.37 -7.54
C HIS A 18 -2.76 -0.11 -7.18
N ASP A 19 -3.67 -1.01 -7.57
CA ASP A 19 -5.10 -0.90 -7.28
C ASP A 19 -5.36 -0.91 -5.76
N ARG A 20 -4.63 -1.75 -5.01
CA ARG A 20 -4.67 -1.76 -3.54
C ARG A 20 -4.18 -0.45 -2.93
N LYS A 21 -3.11 0.14 -3.46
CA LYS A 21 -2.63 1.45 -2.99
C LYS A 21 -3.67 2.55 -3.24
N LYS A 22 -4.34 2.50 -4.39
CA LYS A 22 -5.40 3.45 -4.75
C LYS A 22 -6.61 3.31 -3.82
N SER A 23 -7.04 2.07 -3.51
CA SER A 23 -8.16 1.84 -2.58
C SER A 23 -7.83 2.33 -1.16
N ILE A 24 -6.64 2.01 -0.65
CA ILE A 24 -6.18 2.50 0.66
C ILE A 24 -6.18 4.04 0.70
N ARG A 25 -5.68 4.71 -0.35
CA ARG A 25 -5.71 6.18 -0.43
C ARG A 25 -7.13 6.72 -0.42
N ALA A 26 -8.04 6.10 -1.17
CA ALA A 26 -9.45 6.51 -1.19
C ALA A 26 -10.09 6.36 0.20
N MET A 27 -9.83 5.25 0.89
CA MET A 27 -10.34 4.98 2.23
C MET A 27 -9.77 5.96 3.27
N ASN A 28 -8.49 6.30 3.17
CA ASN A 28 -7.86 7.29 4.04
C ASN A 28 -8.39 8.72 3.80
N ASN A 29 -8.92 9.02 2.62
CA ASN A 29 -9.57 10.29 2.31
C ASN A 29 -11.04 10.35 2.76
N LEU A 30 -11.62 9.24 3.22
CA LEU A 30 -12.97 9.24 3.77
C LEU A 30 -13.02 10.07 5.06
N PRO A 31 -14.17 10.67 5.40
CA PRO A 31 -14.35 11.35 6.68
C PRO A 31 -14.11 10.41 7.87
N ALA A 32 -13.59 10.95 8.97
CA ALA A 32 -13.21 10.17 10.16
C ALA A 32 -14.39 9.40 10.81
N HIS A 33 -15.63 9.88 10.67
CA HIS A 33 -16.81 9.15 11.14
C HIS A 33 -17.04 7.89 10.31
N VAL A 34 -17.02 7.99 8.97
CA VAL A 34 -17.17 6.85 8.07
C VAL A 34 -16.06 5.82 8.29
N GLN A 35 -14.82 6.27 8.49
CA GLN A 35 -13.70 5.38 8.79
C GLN A 35 -13.92 4.57 10.08
N LYS A 36 -14.45 5.20 11.13
CA LYS A 36 -14.78 4.51 12.38
C LYS A 36 -15.94 3.52 12.20
N ASP A 37 -16.97 3.91 11.47
CA ASP A 37 -18.17 3.08 11.26
C ASP A 37 -17.86 1.78 10.52
N ILE A 38 -16.94 1.81 9.55
CA ILE A 38 -16.51 0.64 8.79
C ILE A 38 -15.33 -0.10 9.44
N GLY A 39 -14.85 0.36 10.61
CA GLY A 39 -13.67 -0.20 11.28
C GLY A 39 -12.37 -0.05 10.49
N TRP A 40 -12.29 0.93 9.57
CA TRP A 40 -11.07 1.21 8.84
C TRP A 40 -10.08 1.92 9.77
N PRO A 41 -8.92 1.33 10.08
CA PRO A 41 -7.91 2.07 10.78
C PRO A 41 -7.47 3.17 9.83
N ALA A 42 -7.65 4.44 10.23
CA ALA A 42 -6.94 5.55 9.62
C ALA A 42 -5.45 5.24 9.80
N SER A 43 -4.89 4.46 8.88
CA SER A 43 -3.46 4.16 8.87
C SER A 43 -2.80 5.52 8.93
N PRO A 44 -1.90 5.77 9.91
CA PRO A 44 -1.10 6.97 9.87
C PRO A 44 -0.58 7.07 8.44
N PRO A 45 -0.72 8.22 7.75
CA PRO A 45 -0.19 8.35 6.41
C PRO A 45 1.23 7.82 6.48
N SER A 46 1.50 6.72 5.77
CA SER A 46 2.82 6.11 5.80
C SER A 46 3.72 7.16 5.20
N ASP A 47 4.34 7.96 6.07
CA ASP A 47 5.13 9.08 5.63
C ASP A 47 6.21 8.46 4.74
N PRO A 48 6.21 8.75 3.42
CA PRO A 48 7.16 8.13 2.53
C PRO A 48 8.58 8.43 2.99
N GLN A 49 8.82 9.56 3.68
CA GLN A 49 10.07 9.83 4.36
C GLN A 49 10.31 8.89 5.53
N ALA A 50 9.37 8.69 6.46
CA ALA A 50 9.52 7.71 7.54
C ALA A 50 9.77 6.28 7.04
N ALA A 51 9.11 5.86 5.96
CA ALA A 51 9.32 4.54 5.34
C ALA A 51 10.71 4.43 4.68
N LEU A 52 11.15 5.46 3.96
CA LEU A 52 12.52 5.53 3.41
C LEU A 52 13.57 5.54 4.52
N THR A 53 13.30 6.28 5.59
CA THR A 53 14.19 6.40 6.74
C THR A 53 14.32 5.06 7.45
N ALA A 54 13.22 4.33 7.66
CA ALA A 54 13.25 2.99 8.23
C ALA A 54 13.97 1.96 7.33
N LEU A 55 13.85 2.10 6.00
CA LEU A 55 14.57 1.25 5.04
C LEU A 55 16.07 1.55 5.01
N LEU A 56 16.46 2.83 5.11
CA LEU A 56 17.85 3.27 5.03
C LEU A 56 18.60 3.08 6.36
N LEU A 57 17.95 3.37 7.49
CA LEU A 57 18.55 3.26 8.82
C LEU A 57 18.42 1.85 9.41
N GLY A 58 17.62 0.98 8.78
CA GLY A 58 17.23 -0.30 9.33
C GLY A 58 16.23 -0.12 10.48
N THR A 59 15.18 -0.94 10.50
CA THR A 59 14.25 -0.96 11.63
C THR A 59 14.99 -1.45 12.89
N PRO A 60 15.06 -0.67 13.99
CA PRO A 60 15.48 -1.23 15.26
C PRO A 60 14.47 -2.33 15.64
N ARG A 61 15.00 -3.52 15.92
CA ARG A 61 14.22 -4.67 16.39
C ARG A 61 13.70 -4.44 17.79
#